data_AF-A0ABD2PQS6-F1
#
_entry.id   AF-A0ABD2PQS6-F1
#
_cell.length_a   1.000
_cell.length_b   1.000
_cell.length_c   1.000
_cell.angle_alpha   90.00
_cell.angle_beta   90.00
_cell.angle_gamma   90.00
#
_symmetry.space_group_name_H-M   'P 1'
#
loop_
_entity.id
_entity.type
_entity.pdbx_description
1 polymer ?
#
loop_
_entity_poly.entity_id
_entity_poly.type
_entity_poly.pdbx_seq_one_letter_code
_entity_poly.pdbx_strand_id
1 'polypeptide(L)'
;MKIMTRCMLHPNFSTKIIVIQFLTCICLIEGGHGLIIAAFDSLREELAEKERFKTLVHFLQTHEHLAPEDYSIDFVRYGVQLVNVLVHNAPYMELRLFLQQQFEQLGFDDHLLKLQKKASGDLLHEIEAYNRNRVDIQLLLEESQAHMQAQTELEKAEQELHTTQSRMAMMQSENAANMVELQSELQLMKVPISLFSNDRFG
;
A
#
# COMPACT_ATOMS: atom_id res chain seq x y z
N MET A 1 13.41 10.88 -25.63
CA MET A 1 12.65 11.45 -24.49
C MET A 1 12.68 12.97 -24.44
N LYS A 2 13.83 13.66 -24.37
CA LYS A 2 13.89 15.14 -24.26
C LYS A 2 13.05 15.91 -25.29
N ILE A 3 13.10 15.50 -26.57
CA ILE A 3 12.30 16.12 -27.65
C ILE A 3 10.79 15.99 -27.38
N MET A 4 10.34 14.86 -26.84
CA MET A 4 8.92 14.62 -26.61
C MET A 4 8.36 15.47 -25.48
N THR A 5 9.10 15.67 -24.39
CA THR A 5 8.67 16.59 -23.32
C THR A 5 8.61 18.04 -23.83
N ARG A 6 9.51 18.44 -24.75
CA ARG A 6 9.41 19.75 -25.43
C ARG A 6 8.17 19.88 -26.30
N CYS A 7 7.68 18.79 -26.89
CA CYS A 7 6.42 18.81 -27.65
C CYS A 7 5.21 19.16 -26.78
N MET A 8 5.30 19.04 -25.44
CA MET A 8 4.27 19.56 -24.52
C MET A 8 4.13 21.08 -24.55
N LEU A 9 5.11 21.81 -25.10
CA LEU A 9 5.07 23.26 -25.28
C LEU A 9 4.36 23.69 -26.56
N HIS A 10 4.02 22.75 -27.45
CA HIS A 10 3.37 23.06 -28.72
C HIS A 10 1.98 23.68 -28.50
N PRO A 11 1.58 24.77 -29.18
CA PRO A 11 0.32 25.46 -28.90
C PRO A 11 -0.94 24.61 -29.12
N ASN A 12 -0.87 23.60 -29.99
CA ASN A 12 -2.01 22.73 -30.30
C ASN A 12 -2.26 21.66 -29.20
N PHE A 13 -3.45 21.66 -28.60
CA PHE A 13 -3.87 20.70 -27.58
C PHE A 13 -3.87 19.25 -28.05
N SER A 14 -4.22 18.98 -29.31
CA SER A 14 -4.19 17.61 -29.86
C SER A 14 -2.78 17.03 -29.84
N THR A 15 -1.77 17.85 -30.13
CA THR A 15 -0.36 17.45 -30.02
C THR A 15 0.02 17.20 -28.56
N LYS A 16 -0.40 18.07 -27.64
CA LYS A 16 -0.14 17.89 -26.20
C LYS A 16 -0.77 16.62 -25.66
N ILE A 17 -2.01 16.31 -26.05
CA ILE A 17 -2.73 15.09 -25.64
C ILE A 17 -1.94 13.85 -26.06
N ILE A 18 -1.54 13.75 -27.33
CA ILE A 18 -0.79 12.59 -27.85
C ILE A 18 0.52 12.42 -27.08
N VAL A 19 1.24 13.52 -26.82
CA VAL A 19 2.47 13.48 -26.04
C VAL A 19 2.21 13.01 -24.61
N ILE A 20 1.18 13.54 -23.95
CA ILE A 20 0.80 13.16 -22.59
C ILE A 20 0.45 11.67 -22.53
N GLN A 21 -0.41 11.18 -23.43
CA GLN A 21 -0.76 9.76 -23.52
C GLN A 21 0.49 8.88 -23.69
N PHE A 22 1.41 9.29 -24.56
CA PHE A 22 2.64 8.55 -24.78
C PHE A 22 3.54 8.52 -23.53
N LEU A 23 3.66 9.65 -22.82
CA LEU A 23 4.38 9.72 -21.55
C LEU A 23 3.72 8.84 -20.48
N THR A 24 2.38 8.81 -20.42
CA THR A 24 1.62 7.92 -19.52
C THR A 24 1.91 6.46 -19.81
N CYS A 25 1.88 6.04 -21.09
CA CYS A 25 2.20 4.68 -21.49
C CYS A 25 3.63 4.27 -21.11
N ILE A 26 4.61 5.16 -21.29
CA ILE A 26 5.99 4.88 -20.86
C ILE A 26 6.10 4.81 -19.34
N CYS A 27 5.32 5.59 -18.61
CA CYS A 27 5.36 5.52 -17.15
C CYS A 27 4.89 4.16 -16.60
N LEU A 28 4.14 3.38 -17.39
CA LEU A 28 3.63 2.05 -17.03
C LEU A 28 4.57 0.89 -17.38
N ILE A 29 5.60 1.10 -18.22
CA ILE A 29 6.55 0.04 -18.56
C ILE A 29 7.65 -0.06 -17.50
N GLU A 30 8.23 -1.26 -17.34
CA GLU A 30 9.33 -1.50 -16.41
C GLU A 30 10.53 -0.60 -16.73
N GLY A 31 11.03 0.12 -15.72
CA GLY A 31 12.10 1.11 -15.86
C GLY A 31 11.70 2.42 -16.56
N GLY A 32 10.48 2.53 -17.08
CA GLY A 32 10.01 3.70 -17.82
C GLY A 32 9.78 4.94 -16.93
N HIS A 33 9.34 4.73 -15.68
CA HIS A 33 9.12 5.83 -14.72
C HIS A 33 10.36 6.72 -14.56
N GLY A 34 11.54 6.12 -14.38
CA GLY A 34 12.81 6.86 -14.28
C GLY A 34 13.16 7.67 -15.53
N LEU A 35 12.82 7.17 -16.73
CA LEU A 35 13.00 7.90 -17.98
C LEU A 35 12.11 9.14 -18.05
N ILE A 36 10.88 9.06 -17.54
CA ILE A 36 9.95 10.19 -17.50
C ILE A 36 10.43 11.23 -16.50
N ILE A 37 10.83 10.83 -15.30
CA ILE A 37 11.41 11.74 -14.30
C ILE A 37 12.62 12.49 -14.88
N ALA A 38 13.57 11.77 -15.48
CA ALA A 38 14.75 12.39 -16.10
C ALA A 38 14.40 13.34 -17.26
N ALA A 39 13.34 13.03 -18.01
CA ALA A 39 12.86 13.88 -19.08
C ALA A 39 12.23 15.19 -18.55
N PHE A 40 11.49 15.13 -17.45
CA PHE A 40 10.96 16.32 -16.78
C PHE A 40 12.02 17.11 -16.02
N ASP A 41 13.06 16.47 -15.48
CA ASP A 41 14.24 17.16 -14.93
C ASP A 41 14.99 17.93 -16.02
N SER A 42 15.15 17.33 -17.21
CA SER A 42 15.71 18.03 -18.37
C SER A 42 14.85 19.22 -18.80
N LEU A 43 13.52 19.06 -18.83
CA LEU A 43 12.61 20.15 -19.16
C LEU A 43 12.70 21.30 -18.14
N ARG A 44 12.76 20.97 -16.85
CA ARG A 44 12.95 21.94 -15.76
C ARG A 44 14.22 22.76 -15.98
N GLU A 45 15.33 22.11 -16.31
CA GLU A 45 16.61 22.78 -16.59
C GLU A 45 16.56 23.66 -17.85
N GLU A 46 15.99 23.15 -18.94
CA GLU A 46 15.84 23.88 -20.21
C GLU A 46 14.95 25.11 -20.09
N LEU A 47 13.89 25.04 -19.28
CA LEU A 47 12.95 26.14 -19.03
C LEU A 47 13.33 27.00 -17.82
N ALA A 48 14.43 26.68 -17.14
CA ALA A 48 14.87 27.32 -15.89
C ALA A 48 13.76 27.39 -14.82
N GLU A 49 12.96 26.32 -14.72
CA GLU A 49 11.94 26.21 -13.67
C GLU A 49 12.57 25.87 -12.32
N LYS A 50 12.07 26.48 -11.24
CA LYS A 50 12.52 26.15 -9.88
C LYS A 50 12.16 24.72 -9.49
N GLU A 51 10.92 24.34 -9.81
CA GLU A 51 10.34 23.04 -9.45
C GLU A 51 10.05 22.24 -10.71
N ARG A 52 10.23 20.92 -10.63
CA ARG A 52 9.85 20.00 -11.71
C ARG A 52 8.33 20.01 -11.89
N PHE A 53 7.84 19.72 -13.09
CA PHE A 53 6.41 19.64 -13.46
C PHE A 53 5.63 20.96 -13.39
N LYS A 54 6.27 22.08 -13.02
CA LYS A 54 5.61 23.38 -12.92
C LYS A 54 4.91 23.77 -14.22
N THR A 55 5.55 23.60 -15.37
CA THR A 55 4.94 23.86 -16.69
C THR A 55 3.69 23.00 -16.94
N LEU A 56 3.72 21.71 -16.56
CA LEU A 56 2.57 20.82 -16.74
C LEU A 56 1.39 21.28 -15.89
N VAL A 57 1.60 21.52 -14.60
CA VAL A 57 0.56 21.99 -13.68
C VAL A 57 0.02 23.35 -14.13
N HIS A 58 0.90 24.26 -14.56
CA HIS A 58 0.51 25.55 -15.08
C HIS A 58 -0.37 25.45 -16.34
N PHE A 59 -0.08 24.54 -17.26
CA PHE A 59 -0.93 24.32 -18.43
C PHE A 59 -2.32 23.80 -18.03
N LEU A 60 -2.40 22.87 -17.09
CA LEU A 60 -3.69 22.35 -16.61
C LEU A 60 -4.51 23.45 -15.92
N GLN A 61 -3.88 24.24 -15.07
CA GLN A 61 -4.52 25.36 -14.37
C GLN A 61 -4.98 26.47 -15.33
N THR A 62 -4.13 26.87 -16.28
CA THR A 62 -4.45 27.96 -17.22
C THR A 62 -5.53 27.56 -18.20
N HIS A 63 -5.58 26.28 -18.59
CA HIS A 63 -6.60 25.74 -19.49
C HIS A 63 -8.02 25.90 -18.92
N GLU A 64 -8.18 26.00 -17.59
CA GLU A 64 -9.47 26.24 -16.94
C GLU A 64 -10.06 27.62 -17.21
N HIS A 65 -9.23 28.58 -17.60
CA HIS A 65 -9.62 29.96 -17.88
C HIS A 65 -9.92 30.21 -19.36
N LEU A 66 -9.82 29.18 -20.20
CA LEU A 66 -10.15 29.27 -21.62
C LEU A 66 -11.66 29.41 -21.83
N ALA A 67 -12.02 30.04 -22.93
CA ALA A 67 -13.40 30.09 -23.39
C ALA A 67 -13.90 28.67 -23.75
N PRO A 68 -15.21 28.40 -23.67
CA PRO A 68 -15.76 27.06 -23.94
C PRO A 68 -15.37 26.47 -25.30
N GLU A 69 -15.19 27.32 -26.31
CA GLU A 69 -14.77 26.95 -27.67
C GLU A 69 -13.33 26.43 -27.76
N ASP A 70 -12.43 26.89 -26.88
CA ASP A 70 -11.02 26.51 -26.84
C ASP A 70 -10.73 25.45 -25.76
N TYR A 71 -11.70 25.16 -24.91
CA TYR A 71 -11.57 24.22 -23.80
C TYR A 71 -11.64 22.76 -24.28
N SER A 72 -10.52 22.05 -24.19
CA SER A 72 -10.45 20.59 -24.39
C SER A 72 -10.57 19.81 -23.07
N ILE A 73 -11.70 19.10 -22.87
CA ILE A 73 -11.87 18.22 -21.70
C ILE A 73 -10.88 17.04 -21.71
N ASP A 74 -10.53 16.57 -22.91
CA ASP A 74 -9.58 15.46 -23.10
C ASP A 74 -8.18 15.87 -22.65
N PHE A 75 -7.74 17.10 -22.96
CA PHE A 75 -6.44 17.60 -22.48
C PHE A 75 -6.35 17.55 -20.95
N VAL A 76 -7.39 18.04 -20.27
CA VAL A 76 -7.44 18.02 -18.81
C VAL A 76 -7.47 16.60 -18.28
N ARG A 77 -8.31 15.72 -18.85
CA ARG A 77 -8.42 14.31 -18.47
C ARG A 77 -7.09 13.57 -18.59
N TYR A 78 -6.44 13.63 -19.75
CA TYR A 78 -5.16 12.95 -19.95
C TYR A 78 -4.05 13.56 -19.10
N GLY A 79 -4.10 14.87 -18.84
CA GLY A 79 -3.20 15.54 -17.91
C GLY A 79 -3.32 15.03 -16.48
N VAL A 80 -4.54 14.95 -15.96
CA VAL A 80 -4.81 14.37 -14.63
C VAL A 80 -4.37 12.91 -14.59
N GLN A 81 -4.72 12.11 -15.60
CA GLN A 81 -4.31 10.71 -15.69
C GLN A 81 -2.78 10.54 -15.66
N LEU A 82 -2.02 11.37 -16.39
CA LEU A 82 -0.56 11.33 -16.36
C LEU A 82 -0.04 11.58 -14.94
N VAL A 83 -0.59 12.57 -14.23
CA VAL A 83 -0.19 12.86 -12.84
C VAL A 83 -0.54 11.69 -11.93
N ASN A 84 -1.74 11.10 -12.08
CA ASN A 84 -2.16 9.90 -11.33
C ASN A 84 -1.15 8.77 -11.49
N VAL A 85 -0.78 8.44 -12.72
CA VAL A 85 0.17 7.37 -13.02
C VAL A 85 1.57 7.72 -12.51
N LEU A 86 2.03 8.96 -12.67
CA LEU A 86 3.34 9.40 -12.18
C LEU A 86 3.48 9.27 -10.67
N VAL A 87 2.46 9.68 -9.93
CA VAL A 87 2.47 9.66 -8.46
C VAL A 87 2.26 8.23 -7.95
N HIS A 88 1.20 7.56 -8.41
CA HIS A 88 0.75 6.32 -7.78
C HIS A 88 1.42 5.04 -8.30
N ASN A 89 1.98 5.06 -9.52
CA ASN A 89 2.73 3.92 -10.08
C ASN A 89 4.24 4.08 -9.89
N ALA A 90 4.68 4.99 -9.01
CA ALA A 90 6.08 5.07 -8.64
C ALA A 90 6.57 3.74 -8.02
N PRO A 91 7.81 3.30 -8.32
CA PRO A 91 8.31 1.99 -7.89
C PRO A 91 8.46 1.84 -6.37
N TYR A 92 8.59 2.94 -5.62
CA TYR A 92 8.82 2.95 -4.18
C TYR A 92 7.88 3.93 -3.48
N MET A 93 7.51 3.62 -2.24
CA MET A 93 6.57 4.43 -1.45
C MET A 93 7.13 5.83 -1.15
N GLU A 94 8.43 5.93 -0.88
CA GLU A 94 9.12 7.18 -0.58
C GLU A 94 9.08 8.13 -1.78
N LEU A 95 9.25 7.59 -2.99
CA LEU A 95 9.16 8.36 -4.23
C LEU A 95 7.72 8.80 -4.49
N ARG A 96 6.73 7.94 -4.25
CA ARG A 96 5.31 8.31 -4.34
C ARG A 96 4.98 9.46 -3.40
N LEU A 97 5.45 9.39 -2.15
CA LEU A 97 5.23 10.44 -1.17
C LEU A 97 5.91 11.75 -1.59
N PHE A 98 7.16 11.69 -2.06
CA PHE A 98 7.87 12.85 -2.56
C PHE A 98 7.15 13.52 -3.74
N LEU A 99 6.69 12.73 -4.72
CA LEU A 99 5.95 13.24 -5.87
C LEU A 99 4.60 13.81 -5.48
N GLN A 100 3.87 13.17 -4.56
CA GLN A 100 2.62 13.69 -4.03
C GLN A 100 2.82 15.07 -3.39
N GLN A 101 3.83 15.23 -2.53
CA GLN A 101 4.17 16.52 -1.92
C GLN A 101 4.58 17.57 -2.97
N GLN A 102 5.32 17.16 -4.00
CA GLN A 102 5.71 18.07 -5.08
C GLN A 102 4.49 18.61 -5.84
N PHE A 103 3.51 17.76 -6.20
CA PHE A 103 2.29 18.21 -6.87
C PHE A 103 1.39 19.05 -5.95
N GLU A 104 1.34 18.72 -4.66
CA GLU A 104 0.62 19.52 -3.65
C GLU A 104 1.19 20.93 -3.54
N GLN A 105 2.52 21.08 -3.49
CA GLN A 105 3.19 22.39 -3.47
C GLN A 105 2.98 23.21 -4.74
N LEU A 106 2.76 22.55 -5.89
CA LEU A 106 2.41 23.22 -7.14
C LEU A 106 0.93 23.63 -7.21
N GLY A 107 0.13 23.32 -6.19
CA GLY A 107 -1.31 23.62 -6.13
C GLY A 107 -2.15 22.72 -7.04
N PHE A 108 -1.70 21.48 -7.29
CA PHE A 108 -2.46 20.52 -8.11
C PHE A 108 -3.73 20.07 -7.38
N ASP A 109 -3.65 19.76 -6.09
CA ASP A 109 -4.79 19.34 -5.26
C ASP A 109 -5.90 20.40 -5.23
N ASP A 110 -5.53 21.67 -5.04
CA ASP A 110 -6.47 22.80 -5.08
C ASP A 110 -7.16 22.93 -6.45
N HIS A 111 -6.42 22.64 -7.52
CA HIS A 111 -6.96 22.63 -8.87
C HIS A 111 -7.94 21.46 -9.07
N LEU A 112 -7.61 20.25 -8.60
CA LEU A 112 -8.51 19.09 -8.65
C LEU A 112 -9.81 19.34 -7.89
N LEU A 113 -9.76 19.96 -6.71
CA LEU A 113 -10.94 20.32 -5.91
C LEU A 113 -11.89 21.27 -6.66
N LYS A 114 -11.34 22.24 -7.39
CA LYS A 114 -12.13 23.15 -8.23
C LYS A 114 -12.72 22.41 -9.44
N LEU A 115 -11.90 21.57 -10.08
CA LEU A 115 -12.27 20.80 -11.26
C LEU A 115 -13.37 19.79 -10.96
N GLN A 116 -13.35 19.17 -9.78
CA GLN A 116 -14.34 18.17 -9.35
C GLN A 116 -15.79 18.67 -9.44
N LYS A 117 -16.03 19.96 -9.20
CA LYS A 117 -17.38 20.56 -9.23
C LYS A 117 -18.00 20.60 -10.63
N LYS A 118 -17.16 20.58 -11.67
CA LYS A 118 -17.57 20.67 -13.08
C LYS A 118 -17.23 19.42 -13.89
N ALA A 119 -16.46 18.50 -13.33
CA ALA A 119 -16.05 17.27 -13.98
C ALA A 119 -17.20 16.26 -14.06
N SER A 120 -17.22 15.47 -15.12
CA SER A 120 -18.19 14.39 -15.34
C SER A 120 -17.53 13.21 -16.05
N GLY A 121 -18.11 12.02 -15.91
CA GLY A 121 -17.65 10.81 -16.61
C GLY A 121 -16.19 10.46 -16.28
N ASP A 122 -15.41 10.17 -17.31
CA ASP A 122 -14.02 9.70 -17.16
C ASP A 122 -13.12 10.69 -16.42
N LEU A 123 -13.33 12.00 -16.58
CA LEU A 123 -12.52 12.99 -15.86
C LEU A 123 -12.79 12.93 -14.35
N LEU A 124 -14.06 12.79 -13.95
CA LEU A 124 -14.40 12.64 -12.54
C LEU A 124 -13.82 11.34 -11.97
N HIS A 125 -13.84 10.26 -12.75
CA HIS A 125 -13.22 8.99 -12.36
C HIS A 125 -11.71 9.14 -12.09
N GLU A 126 -10.98 9.86 -12.94
CA GLU A 126 -9.55 10.12 -12.75
C GLU A 126 -9.29 10.99 -11.50
N ILE A 127 -10.12 12.00 -11.24
CA ILE A 127 -10.00 12.85 -10.03
C ILE A 127 -10.23 12.01 -8.76
N GLU A 128 -11.28 11.19 -8.76
CA GLU A 128 -11.56 10.31 -7.62
C GLU A 128 -10.48 9.24 -7.43
N ALA A 129 -9.93 8.70 -8.52
CA ALA A 129 -8.84 7.74 -8.46
C ALA A 129 -7.57 8.38 -7.85
N TYR A 130 -7.25 9.62 -8.21
CA TYR A 130 -6.16 10.37 -7.56
C TYR A 130 -6.40 10.49 -6.06
N ASN A 131 -7.56 11.01 -5.66
CA ASN A 131 -7.89 11.27 -4.27
C ASN A 131 -7.92 10.00 -3.42
N ARG A 132 -8.50 8.90 -3.95
CA ARG A 132 -8.51 7.60 -3.26
C ARG A 132 -7.11 7.02 -3.05
N ASN A 133 -6.20 7.25 -4.00
CA ASN A 133 -4.85 6.74 -3.94
C ASN A 133 -3.87 7.71 -3.27
N ARG A 134 -4.31 8.83 -2.68
CA ARG A 134 -3.40 9.67 -1.90
C ARG A 134 -2.90 8.90 -0.68
N VAL A 135 -1.59 9.01 -0.45
CA VAL A 135 -0.93 8.45 0.73
C VAL A 135 -1.12 9.41 1.88
N ASP A 136 -1.71 8.94 2.97
CA ASP A 136 -1.81 9.66 4.23
C ASP A 136 -0.77 9.12 5.21
N ILE A 137 0.29 9.89 5.46
CA ILE A 137 1.39 9.49 6.36
C ILE A 137 0.86 9.30 7.78
N GLN A 138 -0.08 10.15 8.22
CA GLN A 138 -0.59 10.10 9.58
C GLN A 138 -1.36 8.80 9.79
N LEU A 139 -2.26 8.48 8.87
CA LEU A 139 -3.01 7.22 8.91
C LEU A 139 -2.07 6.00 8.88
N LEU A 140 -1.06 6.00 8.00
CA LEU A 140 -0.10 4.90 7.93
C LEU A 140 0.71 4.72 9.23
N LEU A 141 1.04 5.82 9.91
CA LEU A 141 1.74 5.76 11.19
C LEU A 141 0.84 5.19 12.29
N GLU A 142 -0.41 5.64 12.34
CA GLU A 142 -1.41 5.13 13.28
C GLU A 142 -1.67 3.63 13.05
N GLU A 143 -1.83 3.20 11.79
CA GLU A 143 -1.98 1.78 11.42
C GLU A 143 -0.75 0.96 11.80
N SER A 144 0.46 1.47 11.56
CA SER A 144 1.71 0.81 11.94
C SER A 144 1.82 0.62 13.45
N GLN A 145 1.44 1.64 14.24
CA GLN A 145 1.42 1.55 15.69
C GLN A 145 0.41 0.53 16.20
N ALA A 146 -0.80 0.53 15.65
CA ALA A 146 -1.83 -0.46 15.98
C ALA A 146 -1.38 -1.88 15.64
N HIS A 147 -0.73 -2.07 14.49
CA HIS A 147 -0.17 -3.36 14.08
C HIS A 147 0.92 -3.84 15.05
N MET A 148 1.85 -2.97 15.46
CA MET A 148 2.89 -3.33 16.44
C MET A 148 2.31 -3.74 17.80
N GLN A 149 1.24 -3.07 18.24
CA GLN A 149 0.54 -3.42 19.48
C GLN A 149 -0.11 -4.80 19.38
N ALA A 150 -0.88 -5.04 18.31
CA ALA A 150 -1.52 -6.34 18.06
C ALA A 150 -0.50 -7.48 17.96
N GLN A 151 0.65 -7.23 17.32
CA GLN A 151 1.74 -8.21 17.23
C GLN A 151 2.32 -8.55 18.61
N THR A 152 2.50 -7.54 19.47
CA THR A 152 2.97 -7.74 20.85
C THR A 152 1.97 -8.57 21.67
N GLU A 153 0.67 -8.36 21.48
CA GLU A 153 -0.37 -9.15 22.15
C GLU A 153 -0.40 -10.60 21.66
N LEU A 154 -0.23 -10.81 20.35
CA LEU A 154 -0.13 -12.14 19.76
C LEU A 154 1.07 -12.92 20.33
N GLU A 155 2.26 -12.29 20.40
CA GLU A 155 3.46 -12.91 20.97
C GLU A 155 3.26 -13.33 22.43
N LYS A 156 2.56 -12.51 23.23
CA LYS A 156 2.21 -12.85 24.62
C LYS A 156 1.27 -14.04 24.69
N ALA A 157 0.22 -14.04 23.87
CA ALA A 157 -0.74 -15.14 23.84
C ALA A 157 -0.09 -16.47 23.39
N GLU A 158 0.82 -16.41 22.41
CA GLU A 158 1.61 -17.57 21.97
C GLU A 158 2.50 -18.10 23.09
N GLN A 159 3.14 -17.21 23.88
CA GLN A 159 3.94 -17.61 25.02
C GLN A 159 3.09 -18.25 26.14
N GLU A 160 1.91 -17.70 26.44
CA GLU A 160 0.97 -18.29 27.40
C GLU A 160 0.46 -19.66 26.95
N LEU A 161 0.18 -19.82 25.65
CA LEU A 161 -0.21 -21.09 25.08
C LEU A 161 0.91 -22.13 25.22
N HIS A 162 2.15 -21.76 24.89
CA HIS A 162 3.31 -22.64 25.00
C HIS A 162 3.56 -23.10 26.45
N THR A 163 3.45 -22.18 27.41
CA THR A 163 3.60 -22.51 28.83
C THR A 163 2.50 -23.46 29.32
N THR A 164 1.25 -23.22 28.92
CA THR A 164 0.10 -24.08 29.25
C THR A 164 0.24 -25.46 28.63
N GLN A 165 0.67 -25.55 27.37
CA GLN A 165 0.94 -26.83 26.70
C GLN A 165 2.05 -27.61 27.42
N SER A 166 3.14 -26.94 27.79
CA SER A 166 4.24 -27.57 28.54
C SER A 166 3.77 -28.11 29.89
N ARG A 167 2.96 -27.33 30.62
CA ARG A 167 2.38 -27.75 31.90
C ARG A 167 1.42 -28.94 31.74
N MET A 168 0.58 -28.92 30.70
CA MET A 168 -0.30 -30.06 30.40
C MET A 168 0.51 -31.32 30.07
N ALA A 169 1.58 -31.21 29.29
CA ALA A 169 2.45 -32.35 28.99
C ALA A 169 3.12 -32.93 30.25
N MET A 170 3.60 -32.07 31.17
CA MET A 170 4.15 -32.51 32.45
C MET A 170 3.09 -33.24 33.29
N MET A 171 1.90 -32.66 33.44
CA MET A 171 0.81 -33.30 34.19
C MET A 171 0.35 -34.62 33.57
N GLN A 172 0.32 -34.72 32.23
CA GLN A 172 0.01 -35.98 31.54
C GLN A 172 1.07 -37.04 31.83
N SER A 173 2.35 -36.68 31.83
CA SER A 173 3.45 -37.59 32.18
C SER A 173 3.37 -38.07 33.63
N GLU A 174 3.12 -37.16 34.59
CA GLU A 174 2.97 -37.50 36.01
C GLU A 174 1.76 -38.42 36.23
N ASN A 175 0.60 -38.09 35.66
CA ASN A 175 -0.59 -38.92 35.76
C ASN A 175 -0.39 -40.31 35.14
N ALA A 176 0.32 -40.39 34.01
CA ALA A 176 0.67 -41.68 33.41
C ALA A 176 1.59 -42.52 34.32
N ALA A 177 2.60 -41.91 34.94
CA ALA A 177 3.48 -42.58 35.89
C ALA A 177 2.72 -43.09 37.12
N ASN A 178 1.89 -42.23 37.74
CA ASN A 178 1.05 -42.60 38.89
C ASN A 178 0.08 -43.74 38.54
N MET A 179 -0.47 -43.75 37.32
CA MET A 179 -1.36 -44.80 36.87
C MET A 179 -0.64 -46.14 36.74
N VAL A 180 0.60 -46.16 36.25
CA VAL A 180 1.44 -47.37 36.18
C VAL A 180 1.77 -47.89 37.59
N GLU A 181 2.11 -47.00 38.52
CA GLU A 181 2.41 -47.35 39.91
C GLU A 181 1.20 -47.95 40.63
N LEU A 182 0.03 -47.31 40.55
CA LEU A 182 -1.24 -47.83 41.08
C LEU A 182 -1.62 -49.18 40.48
N GLN A 183 -1.39 -49.38 39.18
CA GLN A 183 -1.61 -50.68 38.53
C GLN A 183 -0.67 -51.75 39.10
N SER A 184 0.58 -51.42 39.39
CA SER A 184 1.55 -52.34 40.01
C SER A 184 1.16 -52.71 41.45
N GLU A 185 0.78 -51.73 42.28
CA GLU A 185 0.31 -51.98 43.64
C GLU A 185 -0.96 -52.84 43.67
N LEU A 186 -1.91 -52.59 42.76
CA LEU A 186 -3.11 -53.41 42.61
C LEU A 186 -2.77 -54.85 42.18
N GLN A 187 -1.78 -55.05 41.32
CA GLN A 187 -1.29 -56.39 40.98
C GLN A 187 -0.69 -57.08 42.21
N LEU A 188 0.15 -56.38 42.98
CA LEU A 188 0.77 -56.91 44.20
C LEU A 188 -0.26 -57.24 45.29
N MET A 189 -1.36 -56.47 45.42
CA MET A 189 -2.45 -56.77 46.35
C MET A 189 -3.37 -57.91 45.88
N LYS A 190 -3.45 -58.19 44.57
CA LYS A 190 -4.18 -59.37 44.06
C LYS A 190 -3.46 -60.69 44.40
N VAL A 191 -2.14 -60.70 44.49
CA VAL A 191 -1.32 -61.89 44.81
C VAL A 191 -1.62 -62.49 46.20
N PRO A 192 -1.73 -61.73 47.31
CA PRO A 192 -2.08 -62.28 48.61
C PRO A 192 -3.52 -62.78 48.67
N ILE A 193 -4.48 -62.22 47.93
CA ILE A 193 -5.86 -62.71 47.92
C ILE A 193 -5.96 -64.12 47.29
N SER A 194 -5.15 -64.42 46.26
CA SER A 194 -5.05 -65.77 45.71
C SER A 194 -4.37 -66.76 46.66
N LEU A 195 -3.50 -66.30 47.56
CA LEU A 195 -2.88 -67.14 48.60
C LEU A 195 -3.87 -67.40 49.76
N PHE A 196 -4.61 -66.38 50.23
CA PHE A 196 -5.60 -66.53 51.30
C PHE A 196 -6.89 -67.26 50.88
N SER A 197 -7.20 -67.33 49.60
CA SER A 197 -8.35 -68.11 49.10
C SER A 197 -8.05 -69.61 48.99
N ASN A 198 -6.77 -70.00 48.96
CA ASN A 198 -6.35 -71.41 48.89
C ASN A 198 -6.17 -72.08 50.26
N ASP A 199 -5.93 -71.31 51.32
CA ASP A 199 -5.69 -71.86 52.67
C ASP A 199 -6.96 -72.13 53.51
N ARG A 200 -8.17 -71.98 52.94
CA ARG A 200 -9.44 -72.34 53.63
C ARG A 200 -10.06 -73.66 53.16
N PHE A 201 -9.43 -74.39 52.25
CA PHE A 201 -9.85 -75.72 51.83
C PHE A 201 -8.64 -76.66 51.75
N GLY A 202 -8.08 -76.99 52.92
CA GLY A 202 -7.13 -78.08 53.13
C GLY A 202 -7.61 -78.97 54.26
#